data_AF-A0A6J0A2T1-F1
#
_entry.id   AF-A0A6J0A2T1-F1
#
_cell.length_a   1.000
_cell.length_b   1.000
_cell.length_c   1.000
_cell.angle_alpha   90.00
_cell.angle_beta   90.00
_cell.angle_gamma   90.00
#
_symmetry.space_group_name_H-M   'P 1'
#
loop_
_entity.id
_entity.type
_entity.pdbx_description
1 polymer ?
#
loop_
_entity_poly.entity_id
_entity_poly.type
_entity_poly.pdbx_seq_one_letter_code
_entity_poly.pdbx_strand_id
1 'polypeptide(L)'
;MSMKKVDEQTLVDMLNFQNKNSSYFVKWIPNNTKTVLCDILPEGLNMSTTFTCNSKTNEELFKHILEQLLAMFRCKVILHQYTRKGMDEMEFTEAKSNTNDLVSKYQ
;
A
#
# COMPACT_ATOMS: atom_id res chain seq x y z
N MET A 1 -21.79 -23.74 -3.93
CA MET A 1 -21.07 -23.66 -5.23
C MET A 1 -19.83 -24.52 -5.12
N SER A 2 -19.45 -25.26 -6.17
CA SER A 2 -18.18 -26.00 -6.16
C SER A 2 -17.00 -25.02 -6.25
N MET A 3 -15.91 -25.27 -5.53
CA MET A 3 -14.75 -24.38 -5.49
C MET A 3 -14.15 -24.14 -6.88
N LYS A 4 -14.18 -25.16 -7.75
CA LYS A 4 -13.76 -25.01 -9.16
C LYS A 4 -14.58 -23.98 -9.94
N LYS A 5 -15.89 -23.95 -9.69
CA LYS A 5 -16.79 -22.98 -10.33
C LYS A 5 -16.54 -21.56 -9.83
N VAL A 6 -16.19 -21.42 -8.55
CA VAL A 6 -15.79 -20.13 -7.98
C VAL A 6 -14.48 -19.67 -8.62
N ASP A 7 -13.49 -20.54 -8.74
CA ASP A 7 -12.19 -20.24 -9.37
C ASP A 7 -12.35 -19.76 -10.83
N GLU A 8 -13.04 -20.53 -11.66
CA GLU A 8 -13.30 -20.17 -13.05
C GLU A 8 -14.01 -18.82 -13.18
N GLN A 9 -15.04 -18.58 -12.36
CA GLN A 9 -15.78 -17.32 -12.38
C GLN A 9 -14.88 -16.14 -11.96
N THR A 10 -14.10 -16.31 -10.88
CA THR A 10 -13.24 -15.24 -10.34
C THR A 10 -12.13 -14.87 -11.33
N LEU A 11 -11.57 -15.87 -12.03
CA LEU A 11 -10.57 -15.66 -13.08
C LEU A 11 -11.13 -14.87 -14.27
N VAL A 12 -12.32 -15.24 -14.76
CA VAL A 12 -12.99 -14.53 -15.87
C VAL A 12 -13.32 -13.09 -15.50
N ASP A 13 -13.84 -12.88 -14.29
CA ASP A 13 -14.21 -11.54 -13.82
C ASP A 13 -12.98 -10.64 -13.66
N MET A 14 -11.87 -11.17 -13.13
CA MET A 14 -10.63 -10.42 -13.02
C MET A 14 -10.01 -10.07 -14.38
N LEU A 15 -10.05 -10.98 -15.35
CA LEU A 15 -9.59 -10.70 -16.71
C LEU A 15 -10.42 -9.58 -17.36
N ASN A 16 -11.75 -9.65 -17.24
CA ASN A 16 -12.66 -8.62 -17.75
C ASN A 16 -12.42 -7.27 -17.07
N PHE A 17 -12.19 -7.26 -15.76
CA PHE A 17 -11.87 -6.05 -15.01
C PHE A 17 -10.57 -5.42 -15.49
N GLN A 18 -9.51 -6.20 -15.67
CA GLN A 18 -8.23 -5.72 -16.19
C GLN A 18 -8.36 -5.14 -17.60
N ASN A 19 -9.07 -5.84 -18.49
CA ASN A 19 -9.24 -5.38 -19.87
C ASN A 19 -9.98 -4.04 -19.93
N LYS A 20 -11.04 -3.88 -19.14
CA LYS A 20 -11.79 -2.62 -19.02
C LYS A 20 -10.95 -1.48 -18.45
N ASN A 21 -10.03 -1.80 -17.55
CA ASN A 21 -9.25 -0.84 -16.76
C ASN A 21 -7.76 -0.84 -17.13
N SER A 22 -7.43 -1.26 -18.35
CA SER A 22 -6.04 -1.56 -18.76
C SER A 22 -5.08 -0.37 -18.65
N SER A 23 -5.59 0.86 -18.64
CA SER A 23 -4.81 2.08 -18.40
C SER A 23 -4.25 2.20 -16.98
N TYR A 24 -4.89 1.60 -15.97
CA TYR A 24 -4.44 1.65 -14.57
C TYR A 24 -3.38 0.60 -14.25
N PHE A 25 -3.15 -0.37 -15.13
CA PHE A 25 -2.16 -1.42 -14.94
C PHE A 25 -0.88 -1.10 -15.70
N VAL A 26 0.26 -1.34 -15.05
CA VAL A 26 1.57 -1.19 -15.69
C VAL A 26 1.75 -2.23 -16.79
N LYS A 27 2.20 -1.79 -17.97
CA LYS A 27 2.36 -2.66 -19.16
C LYS A 27 3.65 -3.50 -19.16
N TRP A 28 4.66 -3.07 -18.41
CA TRP A 28 5.98 -3.70 -18.40
C TRP A 28 6.07 -4.92 -17.47
N ILE A 29 5.10 -5.10 -16.56
CA ILE A 29 4.95 -6.32 -15.77
C ILE A 29 3.76 -7.12 -16.32
N PRO A 30 3.99 -8.19 -17.09
CA PRO A 30 2.91 -9.06 -17.53
C PRO A 30 2.31 -9.81 -16.33
N ASN A 31 1.00 -10.09 -16.39
CA ASN A 31 0.28 -10.89 -15.38
C ASN A 31 0.48 -10.42 -13.94
N ASN A 32 0.40 -9.10 -13.72
CA ASN A 32 0.65 -8.42 -12.44
C ASN A 32 -0.47 -8.57 -11.39
N THR A 33 -1.55 -9.30 -11.70
CA THR A 33 -2.60 -9.65 -10.73
C THR A 33 -2.58 -11.15 -10.52
N LYS A 34 -2.71 -11.55 -9.25
CA LYS A 34 -2.82 -12.93 -8.82
C LYS A 34 -4.06 -13.06 -7.95
N THR A 35 -4.77 -14.15 -8.17
CA THR A 35 -5.94 -14.52 -7.37
C THR A 35 -5.60 -15.83 -6.67
N VAL A 36 -5.93 -15.91 -5.37
CA VAL A 36 -5.80 -17.11 -4.57
C VAL A 36 -7.12 -17.33 -3.87
N LEU A 37 -7.53 -18.59 -3.78
CA LEU A 37 -8.75 -18.98 -3.09
C LEU A 37 -8.42 -19.75 -1.81
N CYS A 38 -9.27 -19.59 -0.81
CA CYS A 38 -9.21 -20.30 0.46
C CYS A 38 -10.54 -21.01 0.70
N ASP A 39 -10.49 -22.30 1.05
CA ASP A 39 -11.68 -23.11 1.38
C ASP A 39 -12.25 -22.77 2.76
N ILE A 40 -11.43 -22.18 3.64
CA ILE A 40 -11.82 -21.86 5.02
C ILE A 40 -12.32 -20.42 5.06
N LEU A 41 -13.58 -20.25 5.43
CA LEU A 41 -14.24 -18.95 5.55
C LEU A 41 -14.01 -18.34 6.95
N PRO A 42 -13.98 -17.00 7.05
CA PRO A 42 -14.09 -16.31 8.33
C PRO A 42 -15.45 -16.57 8.99
N GLU A 43 -15.49 -16.58 10.32
CA GLU A 43 -16.75 -16.78 11.06
C GLU A 43 -17.78 -15.71 10.72
N GLY A 44 -19.04 -16.13 10.49
CA GLY A 44 -20.16 -15.25 10.21
C GLY A 44 -20.27 -14.70 8.78
N LEU A 45 -19.36 -15.07 7.88
CA LEU A 45 -19.37 -14.63 6.47
C LEU A 45 -19.55 -15.80 5.50
N ASN A 46 -20.41 -15.61 4.49
CA ASN A 46 -20.62 -16.59 3.42
C ASN A 46 -19.57 -16.50 2.31
N MET A 47 -18.89 -15.35 2.20
CA MET A 47 -17.81 -15.06 1.25
C MET A 47 -17.00 -13.88 1.78
N SER A 48 -15.69 -13.91 1.58
CA SER A 48 -14.79 -12.79 1.90
C SER A 48 -13.70 -12.71 0.84
N THR A 49 -13.30 -11.49 0.52
CA THR A 49 -12.22 -11.21 -0.43
C THR A 49 -11.28 -10.19 0.18
N THR A 50 -9.99 -10.49 0.18
CA THR A 50 -8.94 -9.54 0.58
C THR A 50 -8.20 -9.09 -0.66
N PHE A 51 -8.08 -7.78 -0.84
CA PHE A 51 -7.33 -7.18 -1.93
C PHE A 51 -6.04 -6.56 -1.41
N THR A 52 -4.92 -6.96 -1.98
CA THR A 52 -3.61 -6.38 -1.69
C THR A 52 -3.05 -5.82 -2.98
N CYS A 53 -2.66 -4.54 -2.95
CA CYS A 53 -2.21 -3.82 -4.12
C CYS A 53 -0.97 -2.98 -3.80
N ASN A 54 -0.02 -2.99 -4.73
CA ASN A 54 1.06 -2.02 -4.75
C ASN A 54 0.74 -0.97 -5.83
N SER A 55 0.19 0.16 -5.39
CA SER A 55 -0.21 1.27 -6.27
C SER A 55 0.70 2.47 -6.08
N LYS A 56 0.87 3.26 -7.16
CA LYS A 56 1.52 4.58 -7.09
C LYS A 56 0.85 5.50 -6.08
N THR A 57 -0.46 5.36 -5.86
CA THR A 57 -1.24 6.15 -4.88
C THR A 57 -0.66 6.06 -3.45
N ASN A 58 0.11 5.02 -3.13
CA ASN A 58 0.80 4.91 -1.84
C ASN A 58 1.78 6.09 -1.60
N GLU A 59 2.27 6.76 -2.65
CA GLU A 59 3.10 7.96 -2.51
C GLU A 59 2.39 9.10 -1.77
N GLU A 60 1.07 9.25 -1.95
CA GLU A 60 0.29 10.31 -1.34
C GLU A 60 0.18 10.13 0.18
N LEU A 61 0.04 8.87 0.61
CA LEU A 61 0.04 8.52 2.03
C LEU A 61 1.37 8.91 2.68
N PHE A 62 2.50 8.56 2.04
CA PHE A 62 3.82 8.92 2.57
C PHE A 62 4.05 10.44 2.60
N LYS A 63 3.64 11.17 1.56
CA LYS A 63 3.68 12.64 1.54
C LYS A 63 2.89 13.23 2.70
N HIS A 64 1.68 12.74 2.94
CA HIS A 64 0.82 13.26 4.01
C HIS A 64 1.40 13.03 5.41
N ILE A 65 1.92 11.82 5.68
CA ILE A 65 2.58 11.51 6.95
C ILE A 65 3.81 12.40 7.13
N LEU A 66 4.62 12.57 6.08
CA LEU A 66 5.81 13.40 6.14
C LEU A 66 5.49 14.88 6.39
N GLU A 67 4.46 15.42 5.74
CA GLU A 67 4.00 16.80 5.97
C GLU A 67 3.58 17.04 7.42
N GLN A 68 2.80 16.12 7.99
CA GLN A 68 2.38 16.21 9.39
C GLN A 68 3.58 16.10 10.34
N LEU A 69 4.49 15.16 10.09
CA LEU A 69 5.70 14.98 10.90
C LEU A 69 6.56 16.25 10.88
N LEU A 70 6.75 16.86 9.71
CA LEU A 70 7.53 18.08 9.56
C LEU A 70 6.85 19.29 10.23
N ALA A 71 5.52 19.36 10.22
CA ALA A 71 4.79 20.38 10.96
C ALA A 71 5.00 20.24 12.48
N MET A 72 4.91 19.02 13.02
CA MET A 72 5.18 18.75 14.44
C MET A 72 6.65 19.00 14.82
N PHE A 73 7.58 18.65 13.92
CA PHE A 73 9.02 18.86 14.12
C PHE A 73 9.37 20.35 14.19
N ARG A 74 8.80 21.18 13.29
CA ARG A 74 8.96 22.64 13.30
C ARG A 74 8.50 23.27 14.61
N CYS A 75 7.41 22.75 15.19
CA CYS A 75 6.90 23.19 16.48
C CYS A 75 7.63 22.56 17.69
N LYS A 76 8.65 21.72 17.47
CA LYS A 76 9.43 21.00 18.49
C LYS A 76 8.59 20.20 19.51
N VAL A 77 7.36 19.84 19.17
CA VAL A 77 6.39 19.23 20.11
C VAL A 77 6.86 17.86 20.60
N ILE A 78 7.43 17.06 19.70
CA ILE A 78 7.85 15.68 19.99
C ILE A 78 9.36 15.57 20.28
N LEU A 79 10.12 16.61 19.96
CA LEU A 79 11.58 16.56 19.85
C LEU A 79 12.25 16.14 21.17
N HIS A 80 11.84 16.75 22.29
CA HIS A 80 12.39 16.45 23.61
C HIS A 80 12.24 14.97 24.02
N GLN A 81 11.15 14.31 23.63
CA GLN A 81 10.92 12.91 24.01
C GLN A 81 11.88 11.97 23.27
N TYR A 82 12.19 12.27 22.02
CA TYR A 82 13.10 11.47 21.20
C TYR A 82 14.57 11.75 21.56
N THR A 83 14.94 13.01 21.75
CA THR A 83 16.32 13.37 22.15
C THR A 83 16.67 12.85 23.55
N ARG A 84 15.71 12.82 24.49
CA ARG A 84 15.91 12.20 25.82
C ARG A 84 16.13 10.68 25.75
N LYS A 85 15.67 10.02 24.68
CA LYS A 85 15.93 8.59 24.42
C LYS A 85 17.24 8.35 23.69
N GLY A 86 18.02 9.39 23.40
CA GLY A 86 19.32 9.31 22.75
C GLY A 86 19.29 9.49 21.22
N MET A 87 18.16 9.90 20.65
CA MET A 87 18.03 10.15 19.21
C MET A 87 18.60 11.53 18.85
N ASP A 88 19.38 11.63 17.78
CA ASP A 88 19.86 12.93 17.26
C ASP A 88 18.76 13.62 16.43
N GLU A 89 18.71 14.96 16.48
CA GLU A 89 17.88 15.75 15.56
C GLU A 89 18.23 15.50 14.09
N MET A 90 19.50 15.15 13.79
CA MET A 90 19.93 14.78 12.45
C MET A 90 19.21 13.53 11.93
N GLU A 91 18.81 12.58 12.79
CA GLU A 91 18.08 11.38 12.38
C GLU A 91 16.69 11.70 11.82
N PHE A 92 16.04 12.79 12.28
CA PHE A 92 14.78 13.26 11.69
C PHE A 92 14.99 13.79 10.27
N THR A 93 16.14 14.43 10.02
CA THR A 93 16.49 14.94 8.68
C THR A 93 16.81 13.79 7.73
N GLU A 94 17.50 12.75 8.22
CA GLU A 94 17.76 11.53 7.47
C GLU A 94 16.45 10.79 7.13
N ALA A 95 15.57 10.60 8.12
CA ALA A 95 14.27 9.95 7.90
C ALA A 95 13.42 10.70 6.87
N LYS A 96 13.45 12.04 6.89
CA LYS A 96 12.82 12.88 5.86
C LYS A 96 13.42 12.60 4.47
N SER A 97 14.75 12.57 4.36
CA SER A 97 15.43 12.30 3.09
C SER A 97 15.03 10.93 2.54
N ASN A 98 15.10 9.89 3.37
CA ASN A 98 14.75 8.52 3.00
C ASN A 98 13.28 8.40 2.55
N THR A 99 12.38 9.12 3.21
CA THR A 99 10.96 9.13 2.84
C THR A 99 10.73 9.84 1.50
N ASN A 100 11.44 10.95 1.24
CA ASN A 100 11.39 11.63 -0.05
C ASN A 100 11.94 10.74 -1.18
N ASP A 101 13.04 10.03 -0.93
CA ASP A 101 13.59 9.07 -1.88
C ASP A 101 12.61 7.94 -2.16
N LEU A 102 11.92 7.43 -1.14
CA LEU A 102 10.85 6.43 -1.32
C LEU A 102 9.71 6.98 -2.18
N VAL A 103 9.23 8.19 -1.91
CA VAL A 103 8.20 8.86 -2.70
C VAL A 103 8.65 9.03 -4.15
N SER A 104 9.91 9.42 -4.39
CA SER A 104 10.45 9.58 -5.74
C SER A 104 10.47 8.28 -6.55
N LYS A 105 10.62 7.12 -5.89
CA LYS A 105 10.57 5.80 -6.54
C LYS A 105 9.18 5.43 -7.06
N TYR A 106 8.13 6.07 -6.55
CA TYR A 106 6.76 5.89 -7.02
C TYR A 106 6.38 6.85 -8.16
N GLN A 107 7.15 7.93 -8.39
CA GLN A 107 6.87 8.91 -9.46
C GLN A 107 7.17 8.35 -10.85
#